data_AF-A0A938IXW2-F1
#
_entry.id   AF-A0A938IXW2-F1
#
_cell.length_a   1.000
_cell.length_b   1.000
_cell.length_c   1.000
_cell.angle_alpha   90.00
_cell.angle_beta   90.00
_cell.angle_gamma   90.00
#
_symmetry.space_group_name_H-M   'P 1'
#
loop_
_entity.id
_entity.type
_entity.pdbx_description
1 polymer ?
#
loop_
_entity_poly.entity_id
_entity_poly.type
_entity_poly.pdbx_seq_one_letter_code
_entity_poly.pdbx_strand_id
1 'polypeptide(L)'
;MLDVLQGFVHELRAAGLPVSMTENLDGMHAIEHVDLRDREVVRSVLAATMVKHQRHRAAFDTVFDVYFSLFSPAAEDRAALALPDELFGGMQGDMQGGGAGGDLSREELAEMLLRALQSMDMDELRRLAGMAVSQFAGMEPGRPVGGTYYLYRTLRQLDLDDLSARMMGQARDRGEIPDDPLQGRLAREEYEARVRELRRLVEEEIRRRLVADRGVEAMARTLRKPLPEDVDFMHASREEMLALQKAIQPLTRLLAARLAQRRRRRHRGHLDFRRTVRASMNYGGVPAEPKFRRPHPSKPEIMVVADISGSVASFARFTLQFVHAMASQFSRVRSWVFIDGIDEVTKFFEGTDDITEAVHKVNTEADVVWVDGHSDYGHAFSVFHDRHELEVTQKTSVIFLGDARNNYHASHNWVLQSLQKRARHVYWLNPEPRGYWDTGDSIISEYAKYCDGVFECRNLRQLERFVATIAEA
;
A
#
# COMPACT_ATOMS: atom_id res chain seq x y z
N MET A 1 16.76 15.94 27.98
CA MET A 1 16.74 14.48 27.71
C MET A 1 15.33 13.92 27.69
N LEU A 2 14.52 14.16 28.74
CA LEU A 2 13.11 13.75 28.76
C LEU A 2 12.31 14.29 27.57
N ASP A 3 12.48 15.57 27.22
CA ASP A 3 11.81 16.18 26.06
C ASP A 3 12.24 15.56 24.72
N VAL A 4 13.50 15.15 24.62
CA VAL A 4 14.06 14.49 23.43
C VAL A 4 13.48 13.07 23.29
N LEU A 5 13.36 12.32 24.39
CA LEU A 5 12.75 10.99 24.36
C LEU A 5 11.23 11.05 24.12
N GLN A 6 10.56 12.03 24.71
CA GLN A 6 9.14 12.25 24.48
C GLN A 6 8.87 12.66 23.02
N GLY A 7 9.72 13.53 22.46
CA GLY A 7 9.70 13.88 21.04
C GLY A 7 9.97 12.66 20.16
N PHE A 8 10.95 11.82 20.49
CA PHE A 8 11.21 10.58 19.75
C PHE A 8 10.01 9.63 19.76
N VAL A 9 9.35 9.43 20.91
CA VAL A 9 8.15 8.59 21.01
C VAL A 9 6.98 9.18 20.23
N HIS A 10 6.83 10.50 20.20
CA HIS A 10 5.85 11.16 19.35
C HIS A 10 6.11 10.86 17.87
N GLU A 11 7.37 10.94 17.45
CA GLU A 11 7.78 10.64 16.08
C GLU A 11 7.56 9.16 15.74
N LEU A 12 7.88 8.22 16.62
CA LEU A 12 7.58 6.80 16.43
C LEU A 12 6.07 6.54 16.26
N ARG A 13 5.23 7.16 17.10
CA ARG A 13 3.76 7.04 17.00
C ARG A 13 3.23 7.60 15.68
N ALA A 14 3.72 8.76 15.27
CA ALA A 14 3.37 9.35 13.99
C ALA A 14 3.86 8.49 12.81
N ALA A 15 4.84 7.60 13.01
CA ALA A 15 5.37 6.69 11.98
C ALA A 15 4.57 5.39 11.91
N GLY A 16 3.47 5.32 12.68
CA GLY A 16 2.60 4.17 12.80
C GLY A 16 3.11 3.11 13.79
N LEU A 17 4.23 3.34 14.50
CA LEU A 17 4.69 2.39 15.51
C LEU A 17 3.84 2.54 16.79
N PRO A 18 3.20 1.45 17.26
CA PRO A 18 2.31 1.49 18.42
C PRO A 18 3.10 1.46 19.73
N VAL A 19 3.76 2.57 20.07
CA VAL A 19 4.48 2.74 21.34
C VAL A 19 3.51 3.21 22.43
N SER A 20 3.24 2.37 23.42
CA SER A 20 2.37 2.70 24.55
C SER A 20 3.06 3.63 25.55
N MET A 21 2.30 4.12 26.54
CA MET A 21 2.88 4.92 27.63
C MET A 21 3.81 4.08 28.52
N THR A 22 3.53 2.79 28.71
CA THR A 22 4.38 1.89 29.48
C THR A 22 5.74 1.73 28.82
N GLU A 23 5.78 1.52 27.51
CA GLU A 23 7.04 1.36 26.76
C GLU A 23 7.87 2.64 26.71
N ASN A 24 7.21 3.81 26.71
CA ASN A 24 7.90 5.08 26.87
C ASN A 24 8.61 5.13 28.23
N LEU A 25 7.91 4.79 29.32
CA LEU A 25 8.49 4.75 30.67
C LEU A 25 9.62 3.71 30.78
N ASP A 26 9.43 2.52 30.21
CA ASP A 26 10.45 1.47 30.20
C ASP A 26 11.70 1.90 29.44
N GLY A 27 11.53 2.56 28.28
CA GLY A 27 12.64 3.11 27.52
C GLY A 27 13.35 4.26 28.24
N MET A 28 12.61 5.11 28.96
CA MET A 28 13.18 6.16 29.80
C MET A 28 14.04 5.56 30.93
N HIS A 29 13.53 4.58 31.67
CA HIS A 29 14.29 3.91 32.71
C HIS A 29 15.48 3.14 32.16
N ALA A 30 15.33 2.44 31.03
CA ALA A 30 16.42 1.65 30.46
C ALA A 30 17.58 2.52 29.98
N ILE A 31 17.29 3.75 29.53
CA ILE A 31 18.32 4.72 29.12
C ILE A 31 19.18 5.22 30.30
N GLU A 32 18.63 5.29 31.51
CA GLU A 32 19.39 5.71 32.70
C GLU A 32 20.56 4.77 33.04
N HIS A 33 20.56 3.56 32.46
CA HIS A 33 21.55 2.52 32.72
C HIS A 33 22.60 2.34 31.61
N VAL A 34 22.62 3.19 30.58
CA VAL A 34 23.56 3.07 29.46
C VAL A 34 24.32 4.36 29.17
N ASP A 35 25.50 4.24 28.54
CA ASP A 35 26.27 5.41 28.10
C ASP A 35 25.60 6.06 26.89
N LEU A 36 25.06 7.26 27.10
CA LEU A 36 24.38 8.07 26.09
C LEU A 36 25.28 8.49 24.92
N ARG A 37 26.61 8.40 25.08
CA ARG A 37 27.57 8.70 24.00
C ARG A 37 27.65 7.58 22.98
N ASP A 38 27.27 6.36 23.36
CA ASP A 38 27.23 5.22 22.45
C ASP A 38 25.86 5.14 21.78
N ARG A 39 25.79 5.71 20.58
CA ARG A 39 24.58 5.78 19.77
C ARG A 39 24.00 4.39 19.46
N GLU A 40 24.84 3.38 19.27
CA GLU A 40 24.37 2.02 18.93
C GLU A 40 23.79 1.32 20.17
N VAL A 41 24.36 1.57 21.34
CA VAL A 41 23.80 1.08 22.61
C VAL A 41 22.45 1.76 22.90
N VAL A 42 22.34 3.08 22.74
CA VAL A 42 21.07 3.80 22.90
C VAL A 42 20.02 3.30 21.90
N ARG A 43 20.39 3.11 20.64
CA ARG A 43 19.52 2.51 19.60
C ARG A 43 18.98 1.17 20.04
N SER A 44 19.86 0.29 20.53
CA SER A 44 19.53 -1.08 20.91
C SER A 44 18.60 -1.13 22.13
N VAL A 45 18.85 -0.31 23.14
CA VAL A 45 18.03 -0.21 24.36
C VAL A 45 16.62 0.30 24.05
N LEU A 46 16.51 1.36 23.25
CA LEU A 46 15.23 1.90 22.82
C LEU A 46 14.47 0.93 21.91
N ALA A 47 15.17 0.23 21.01
CA ALA A 47 14.55 -0.81 20.19
C ALA A 47 13.99 -1.94 21.07
N ALA A 48 14.76 -2.40 22.07
CA ALA A 48 14.36 -3.48 22.97
C ALA A 48 13.13 -3.13 23.84
N THR A 49 12.97 -1.86 24.20
CA THR A 49 11.88 -1.38 25.05
C THR A 49 10.64 -0.93 24.27
N MET A 50 10.80 -0.44 23.03
CA MET A 50 9.70 0.20 22.28
C MET A 50 9.21 -0.60 21.06
N VAL A 51 9.94 -1.64 20.61
CA VAL A 51 9.58 -2.40 19.40
C VAL A 51 8.97 -3.76 19.76
N LYS A 52 7.63 -3.87 19.69
CA LYS A 52 6.90 -5.14 19.95
C LYS A 52 7.02 -6.19 18.85
N HIS A 53 7.26 -5.75 17.62
CA HIS A 53 7.21 -6.61 16.45
C HIS A 53 8.46 -6.39 15.59
N GLN A 54 9.12 -7.49 15.23
CA GLN A 54 10.34 -7.45 14.41
C GLN A 54 10.14 -6.67 13.09
N ARG A 55 8.93 -6.72 12.51
CA ARG A 55 8.58 -5.96 11.30
C ARG A 55 8.66 -4.44 11.46
N HIS A 56 8.56 -3.91 12.69
CA HIS A 56 8.69 -2.48 12.97
C HIS A 56 10.14 -2.06 13.20
N ARG A 57 11.09 -3.01 13.26
CA ARG A 57 12.51 -2.72 13.55
C ARG A 57 13.13 -1.79 12.50
N ALA A 58 12.93 -2.09 11.21
CA ALA A 58 13.48 -1.24 10.15
C ALA A 58 12.90 0.18 10.16
N ALA A 59 11.61 0.33 10.46
CA ALA A 59 10.97 1.64 10.58
C ALA A 59 11.46 2.39 11.83
N PHE A 60 11.63 1.69 12.96
CA PHE A 60 12.25 2.22 14.16
C PHE A 60 13.68 2.71 13.89
N ASP A 61 14.53 1.88 13.27
CA ASP A 61 15.93 2.21 12.99
C ASP A 61 16.02 3.46 12.10
N THR A 62 15.14 3.55 11.09
CA THR A 62 15.04 4.72 10.21
C THR A 62 14.64 5.99 10.99
N VAL A 63 13.61 5.91 11.85
CA VAL A 63 13.16 7.05 12.66
C VAL A 63 14.23 7.44 13.68
N PHE A 64 14.91 6.47 14.28
CA PHE A 64 16.03 6.69 15.19
C PHE A 64 17.18 7.43 14.50
N ASP A 65 17.56 6.97 13.30
CA ASP A 65 18.66 7.58 12.56
C ASP A 65 18.37 9.03 12.20
N VAL A 66 17.18 9.29 11.66
CA VAL A 66 16.72 10.64 11.30
C VAL A 66 16.61 11.52 12.53
N TYR A 67 15.89 11.07 13.57
CA TYR A 67 15.62 11.87 14.76
C TYR A 67 16.89 12.25 15.50
N PHE A 68 17.76 11.27 15.81
CA PHE A 68 18.99 11.53 16.55
C PHE A 68 20.14 12.04 15.68
N SER A 69 20.02 12.05 14.34
CA SER A 69 20.99 12.77 13.50
C SER A 69 20.91 14.30 13.69
N LEU A 70 19.73 14.82 14.04
CA LEU A 70 19.49 16.25 14.30
C LEU A 70 20.06 16.71 15.65
N PHE A 71 20.41 15.77 16.54
CA PHE A 71 20.96 16.02 17.87
C PHE A 71 22.45 15.67 17.99
N SER A 72 23.14 15.38 16.87
CA SER A 72 24.58 15.11 16.89
C SER A 72 25.37 16.42 17.00
N PRO A 73 26.40 16.52 17.87
CA PRO A 73 27.28 17.69 17.95
C PRO A 73 28.00 18.00 16.62
N ALA A 74 28.16 17.00 15.74
CA ALA A 74 28.72 17.18 14.40
C ALA A 74 27.78 17.91 13.42
N ALA A 75 26.53 18.18 13.81
CA ALA A 75 25.59 18.98 13.02
C ALA A 75 25.89 20.49 13.13
N GLU A 76 26.53 20.96 14.22
CA GLU A 76 26.98 22.35 14.33
C GLU A 76 28.15 22.63 13.36
N ASP A 77 29.08 21.68 13.19
CA ASP A 77 30.19 21.81 12.23
C ASP A 77 29.74 21.70 10.76
N ARG A 78 28.63 21.00 10.47
CA ARG A 78 28.05 20.98 9.11
C ARG A 78 27.14 22.17 8.80
N ALA A 79 26.57 22.80 9.82
CA ALA A 79 25.87 24.08 9.67
C ALA A 79 26.86 25.26 9.45
N ALA A 80 28.13 25.09 9.82
CA ALA A 80 29.20 26.07 9.62
C ALA A 80 29.83 26.06 8.21
N LEU A 81 29.46 25.13 7.33
CA LEU A 81 29.78 25.19 5.90
C LEU A 81 28.72 26.01 5.13
N ALA A 82 28.43 27.21 5.64
CA ALA A 82 27.86 28.27 4.82
C ALA A 82 28.96 28.76 3.88
N LEU A 83 28.71 28.67 2.57
CA LEU A 83 29.55 29.31 1.57
C LEU A 83 29.54 30.84 1.82
N PRO A 84 30.69 31.55 1.66
CA PRO A 84 30.78 32.98 1.97
C PRO A 84 29.93 33.85 1.05
N ASP A 85 29.35 34.90 1.63
CA ASP A 85 28.48 35.95 1.04
C ASP A 85 29.15 36.86 -0.01
N GLU A 86 30.33 36.53 -0.55
CA GLU A 86 31.15 37.47 -1.34
C GLU A 86 31.03 37.38 -2.88
N LEU A 87 30.02 36.68 -3.42
CA LEU A 87 29.86 36.55 -4.89
C LEU A 87 28.60 37.19 -5.50
N PHE A 88 27.76 37.87 -4.71
CA PHE A 88 26.57 38.60 -5.20
C PHE A 88 26.67 40.13 -5.06
N GLY A 89 27.90 40.65 -5.16
CA GLY A 89 28.17 42.09 -5.25
C GLY A 89 28.45 42.54 -6.68
N GLY A 90 27.41 42.65 -7.51
CA GLY A 90 27.54 43.33 -8.81
C GLY A 90 26.72 42.70 -9.91
N MET A 91 25.50 43.20 -10.10
CA MET A 91 24.88 43.57 -11.38
C MET A 91 23.38 43.82 -11.12
N GLN A 92 23.08 44.99 -10.54
CA GLN A 92 21.81 45.65 -10.79
C GLN A 92 21.98 46.38 -12.12
N GLY A 93 21.41 45.82 -13.19
CA GLY A 93 21.45 46.40 -14.53
C GLY A 93 20.44 45.69 -15.43
N ASP A 94 19.40 46.43 -15.80
CA ASP A 94 18.45 46.21 -16.89
C ASP A 94 17.50 45.00 -16.85
N MET A 95 16.33 45.28 -16.27
CA MET A 95 15.06 44.70 -16.69
C MET A 95 14.68 45.21 -18.09
N GLN A 96 14.99 44.44 -19.13
CA GLN A 96 14.22 44.42 -20.39
C GLN A 96 14.67 43.29 -21.34
N GLY A 97 13.70 42.58 -21.93
CA GLY A 97 13.88 41.80 -23.16
C GLY A 97 13.81 40.29 -22.98
N GLY A 98 12.89 39.64 -23.72
CA GLY A 98 12.71 38.19 -23.70
C GLY A 98 13.67 37.40 -24.59
N GLY A 99 13.61 36.07 -24.44
CA GLY A 99 14.09 35.09 -25.44
C GLY A 99 15.21 34.15 -24.98
N ALA A 100 14.97 32.84 -25.21
CA ALA A 100 15.91 31.71 -25.29
C ALA A 100 16.27 30.93 -24.01
N GLY A 101 15.41 29.99 -23.64
CA GLY A 101 15.78 28.76 -22.93
C GLY A 101 14.84 27.65 -23.39
N GLY A 102 15.19 26.93 -24.45
CA GLY A 102 14.34 25.87 -24.98
C GLY A 102 14.13 24.78 -23.95
N ASP A 103 12.88 24.44 -23.64
CA ASP A 103 12.55 23.23 -22.90
C ASP A 103 13.12 22.03 -23.69
N LEU A 104 14.07 21.31 -23.08
CA LEU A 104 14.55 20.04 -23.62
C LEU A 104 13.38 19.07 -23.78
N SER A 105 13.31 18.41 -24.94
CA SER A 105 12.26 17.42 -25.19
C SER A 105 12.46 16.21 -24.27
N ARG A 106 11.38 15.45 -24.05
CA ARG A 106 11.43 14.21 -23.26
C ARG A 106 12.40 13.20 -23.90
N GLU A 107 12.42 13.12 -25.23
CA GLU A 107 13.36 12.24 -25.94
C GLU A 107 14.81 12.69 -25.75
N GLU A 108 15.10 13.99 -25.80
CA GLU A 108 16.46 14.52 -25.62
C GLU A 108 17.00 14.22 -24.21
N LEU A 109 16.17 14.43 -23.17
CA LEU A 109 16.54 14.11 -21.80
C LEU A 109 16.78 12.60 -21.60
N ALA A 110 15.97 11.75 -22.22
CA ALA A 110 16.15 10.30 -22.19
C ALA A 110 17.47 9.88 -22.86
N GLU A 111 17.82 10.47 -24.00
CA GLU A 111 19.10 10.20 -24.67
C GLU A 111 20.31 10.65 -23.85
N MET A 112 20.22 11.79 -23.17
CA MET A 112 21.28 12.27 -22.28
C MET A 112 21.45 11.34 -21.08
N LEU A 113 20.34 10.88 -20.47
CA LEU A 113 20.34 9.92 -19.38
C LEU A 113 20.94 8.57 -19.82
N LEU A 114 20.60 8.07 -21.01
CA LEU A 114 21.19 6.85 -21.56
C LEU A 114 22.71 6.97 -21.69
N ARG A 115 23.21 8.09 -22.22
CA ARG A 115 24.65 8.33 -22.35
C ARG A 115 25.34 8.38 -20.98
N ALA A 116 24.77 9.13 -20.03
CA ALA A 116 25.33 9.26 -18.68
C ALA A 116 25.33 7.94 -17.90
N LEU A 117 24.27 7.12 -18.06
CA LEU A 117 24.20 5.78 -17.47
C LEU A 117 25.22 4.81 -18.10
N GLN A 118 25.50 4.95 -19.39
CA GLN A 118 26.52 4.14 -20.07
C GLN A 118 27.94 4.48 -19.59
N SER A 119 28.25 5.77 -19.50
CA SER A 119 29.57 6.25 -19.06
C SER A 119 29.77 6.21 -17.54
N MET A 120 28.71 5.95 -16.77
CA MET A 120 28.71 6.03 -15.30
C MET A 120 29.19 7.41 -14.79
N ASP A 121 28.85 8.46 -15.52
CA ASP A 121 29.17 9.83 -15.13
C ASP A 121 28.22 10.31 -14.03
N MET A 122 28.68 10.20 -12.79
CA MET A 122 27.86 10.48 -11.61
C MET A 122 27.49 11.96 -11.46
N ASP A 123 28.31 12.89 -11.97
CA ASP A 123 28.03 14.32 -11.87
C ASP A 123 26.98 14.72 -12.90
N GLU A 124 27.08 14.17 -14.11
CA GLU A 124 26.07 14.36 -15.14
C GLU A 124 24.75 13.70 -14.74
N LEU A 125 24.76 12.49 -14.17
CA LEU A 125 23.55 11.83 -13.67
C LEU A 125 22.85 12.65 -12.59
N ARG A 126 23.59 13.28 -11.67
CA ARG A 126 23.02 14.18 -10.65
C ARG A 126 22.34 15.39 -11.28
N ARG A 127 22.99 16.00 -12.26
CA ARG A 127 22.46 17.18 -12.98
C ARG A 127 21.19 16.82 -13.74
N LEU A 128 21.19 15.71 -14.47
CA LEU A 128 20.03 15.21 -15.22
C LEU A 128 18.89 14.78 -14.31
N ALA A 129 19.17 14.15 -13.16
CA ALA A 129 18.16 13.88 -12.14
C ALA A 129 17.50 15.18 -11.63
N GLY A 130 18.30 16.22 -11.40
CA GLY A 130 17.85 17.59 -11.14
C GLY A 130 16.86 18.12 -12.17
N MET A 131 17.21 18.02 -13.44
CA MET A 131 16.39 18.49 -14.56
C MET A 131 15.09 17.68 -14.68
N ALA A 132 15.17 16.36 -14.57
CA ALA A 132 14.00 15.47 -14.59
C ALA A 132 13.02 15.78 -13.46
N VAL A 133 13.50 16.08 -12.25
CA VAL A 133 12.65 16.51 -11.13
C VAL A 133 12.01 17.86 -11.42
N SER A 134 12.75 18.84 -11.94
CA SER A 134 12.20 20.15 -12.30
C SER A 134 11.07 20.04 -13.33
N GLN A 135 11.28 19.25 -14.37
CA GLN A 135 10.36 19.16 -15.51
C GLN A 135 9.15 18.29 -15.21
N PHE A 136 9.34 17.16 -14.50
CA PHE A 136 8.30 16.14 -14.39
C PHE A 136 7.64 16.04 -13.02
N ALA A 137 8.30 16.45 -11.93
CA ALA A 137 7.71 16.31 -10.59
C ALA A 137 6.52 17.27 -10.39
N GLY A 138 6.54 18.44 -11.03
CA GLY A 138 5.53 19.50 -10.85
C GLY A 138 5.39 19.88 -9.38
N MET A 139 6.53 20.18 -8.74
CA MET A 139 6.59 20.66 -7.36
C MET A 139 6.07 22.10 -7.29
N GLU A 140 5.05 22.31 -6.49
CA GLU A 140 4.47 23.63 -6.18
C GLU A 140 4.72 23.93 -4.69
N PRO A 141 5.24 25.12 -4.35
CA PRO A 141 5.48 25.51 -2.97
C PRO A 141 4.23 25.38 -2.09
N GLY A 142 4.36 24.76 -0.92
CA GLY A 142 3.29 24.65 0.07
C GLY A 142 2.18 23.61 -0.21
N ARG A 143 2.21 22.87 -1.32
CA ARG A 143 1.22 21.82 -1.60
C ARG A 143 1.42 20.58 -0.72
N PRO A 144 0.42 20.06 0.02
CA PRO A 144 0.61 18.98 1.00
C PRO A 144 0.69 17.57 0.38
N VAL A 145 1.54 17.40 -0.64
CA VAL A 145 1.82 16.10 -1.27
C VAL A 145 3.15 15.54 -0.77
N GLY A 146 3.21 14.22 -0.59
CA GLY A 146 4.38 13.52 -0.05
C GLY A 146 5.50 13.32 -1.08
N GLY A 147 6.73 13.12 -0.61
CA GLY A 147 7.90 12.91 -1.48
C GLY A 147 7.75 11.75 -2.47
N THR A 148 7.04 10.69 -2.06
CA THR A 148 6.73 9.53 -2.90
C THR A 148 5.88 9.88 -4.12
N TYR A 149 4.98 10.87 -4.02
CA TYR A 149 4.15 11.30 -5.15
C TYR A 149 4.99 11.97 -6.24
N TYR A 150 5.92 12.85 -5.84
CA TYR A 150 6.85 13.49 -6.75
C TYR A 150 7.77 12.47 -7.41
N LEU A 151 8.26 11.50 -6.63
CA LEU A 151 9.10 10.43 -7.14
C LEU A 151 8.35 9.60 -8.18
N TYR A 152 7.14 9.15 -7.89
CA TYR A 152 6.30 8.43 -8.83
C TYR A 152 6.09 9.19 -10.14
N ARG A 153 5.73 10.48 -10.05
CA ARG A 153 5.47 11.32 -11.24
C ARG A 153 6.72 11.49 -12.10
N THR A 154 7.87 11.71 -11.49
CA THR A 154 9.16 11.80 -12.21
C THR A 154 9.53 10.47 -12.84
N LEU A 155 9.50 9.36 -12.09
CA LEU A 155 9.90 8.05 -12.61
C LEU A 155 8.99 7.54 -13.73
N ARG A 156 7.68 7.80 -13.64
CA ARG A 156 6.72 7.44 -14.70
C ARG A 156 7.03 8.14 -16.02
N GLN A 157 7.51 9.38 -15.97
CA GLN A 157 7.91 10.12 -17.17
C GLN A 157 9.28 9.70 -17.69
N LEU A 158 10.17 9.22 -16.82
CA LEU A 158 11.49 8.74 -17.23
C LEU A 158 11.48 7.35 -17.87
N ASP A 159 10.46 6.52 -17.59
CA ASP A 159 10.34 5.16 -18.11
C ASP A 159 11.64 4.34 -17.94
N LEU A 160 11.96 4.04 -16.67
CA LEU A 160 13.22 3.39 -16.31
C LEU A 160 13.38 1.99 -16.95
N ASP A 161 12.27 1.31 -17.24
CA ASP A 161 12.28 0.00 -17.88
C ASP A 161 12.68 0.13 -19.36
N ASP A 162 12.16 1.14 -20.06
CA ASP A 162 12.59 1.46 -21.43
C ASP A 162 14.07 1.89 -21.46
N LEU A 163 14.54 2.70 -20.51
CA LEU A 163 15.96 3.06 -20.40
C LEU A 163 16.84 1.82 -20.23
N SER A 164 16.46 0.89 -19.35
CA SER A 164 17.19 -0.36 -19.15
C SER A 164 17.18 -1.23 -20.42
N ALA A 165 16.04 -1.35 -21.09
CA ALA A 165 15.90 -2.13 -22.32
C ALA A 165 16.76 -1.56 -23.46
N ARG A 166 16.79 -0.23 -23.61
CA ARG A 166 17.63 0.46 -24.61
C ARG A 166 19.11 0.29 -24.34
N MET A 167 19.56 0.38 -23.08
CA MET A 167 20.96 0.11 -22.73
C MET A 167 21.36 -1.33 -23.06
N MET A 168 20.51 -2.30 -22.73
CA MET A 168 20.75 -3.71 -23.08
C MET A 168 20.77 -3.94 -24.59
N GLY A 169 19.85 -3.33 -25.34
CA GLY A 169 19.79 -3.42 -26.80
C GLY A 169 21.08 -2.88 -27.44
N GLN A 170 21.51 -1.69 -27.04
CA GLN A 170 22.74 -1.08 -27.56
C GLN A 170 24.00 -1.87 -27.21
N ALA A 171 24.07 -2.46 -26.02
CA ALA A 171 25.20 -3.31 -25.61
C ALA A 171 25.26 -4.62 -26.43
N ARG A 172 24.11 -5.20 -26.77
CA ARG A 172 24.03 -6.35 -27.69
C ARG A 172 24.47 -5.99 -29.11
N ASP A 173 23.98 -4.86 -29.63
CA ASP A 173 24.30 -4.39 -30.98
C ASP A 173 25.80 -4.07 -31.14
N ARG A 174 26.46 -3.62 -30.07
CA ARG A 174 27.93 -3.40 -30.02
C ARG A 174 28.74 -4.68 -29.80
N GLY A 175 28.09 -5.82 -29.56
CA GLY A 175 28.76 -7.09 -29.26
C GLY A 175 29.42 -7.14 -27.87
N GLU A 176 29.02 -6.26 -26.95
CA GLU A 176 29.56 -6.19 -25.58
C GLU A 176 29.00 -7.31 -24.69
N ILE A 177 27.85 -7.89 -25.06
CA ILE A 177 27.22 -9.02 -24.37
C ILE A 177 27.39 -10.27 -25.24
N PRO A 178 28.26 -11.22 -24.86
CA PRO A 178 28.40 -12.49 -25.56
C PRO A 178 27.09 -13.31 -25.53
N ASP A 179 26.90 -14.20 -26.51
CA ASP A 179 25.81 -15.18 -26.57
C ASP A 179 25.99 -16.31 -25.53
N ASP A 180 26.21 -15.94 -24.28
CA ASP A 180 26.27 -16.83 -23.12
C ASP A 180 25.14 -16.48 -22.13
N PRO A 181 24.30 -17.45 -21.72
CA PRO A 181 23.19 -17.21 -20.79
C PRO A 181 23.60 -16.60 -19.44
N LEU A 182 24.81 -16.88 -18.94
CA LEU A 182 25.30 -16.32 -17.69
C LEU A 182 25.73 -14.85 -17.87
N GLN A 183 26.51 -14.56 -18.90
CA GLN A 183 26.93 -13.18 -19.22
C GLN A 183 25.74 -12.27 -19.51
N GLY A 184 24.72 -12.75 -20.22
CA GLY A 184 23.49 -12.00 -20.44
C GLY A 184 22.72 -11.64 -19.16
N ARG A 185 22.77 -12.51 -18.14
CA ARG A 185 22.17 -12.24 -16.82
C ARG A 185 22.98 -11.24 -16.02
N LEU A 186 24.31 -11.35 -16.02
CA LEU A 186 25.20 -10.43 -15.32
C LEU A 186 25.08 -9.01 -15.89
N ALA A 187 25.08 -8.86 -17.22
CA ALA A 187 24.89 -7.58 -17.87
C ALA A 187 23.54 -6.94 -17.49
N ARG A 188 22.46 -7.74 -17.47
CA ARG A 188 21.15 -7.26 -17.03
C ARG A 188 21.18 -6.75 -15.59
N GLU A 189 21.77 -7.52 -14.66
CA GLU A 189 21.87 -7.14 -13.25
C GLU A 189 22.69 -5.86 -13.05
N GLU A 190 23.74 -5.68 -13.86
CA GLU A 190 24.56 -4.47 -13.88
C GLU A 190 23.74 -3.25 -14.34
N TYR A 191 23.07 -3.31 -15.49
CA TYR A 191 22.26 -2.18 -15.98
C TYR A 191 21.10 -1.85 -15.05
N GLU A 192 20.46 -2.87 -14.47
CA GLU A 192 19.45 -2.67 -13.42
C GLU A 192 20.05 -1.96 -12.19
N ALA A 193 21.32 -2.23 -11.83
CA ALA A 193 22.02 -1.51 -10.76
C ALA A 193 22.24 -0.02 -11.10
N ARG A 194 22.59 0.29 -12.35
CA ARG A 194 22.78 1.67 -12.81
C ARG A 194 21.45 2.45 -12.79
N VAL A 195 20.35 1.81 -13.20
CA VAL A 195 19.01 2.39 -13.11
C VAL A 195 18.57 2.59 -11.66
N ARG A 196 18.89 1.66 -10.75
CA ARG A 196 18.67 1.84 -9.31
C ARG A 196 19.42 3.05 -8.76
N GLU A 197 20.62 3.32 -9.26
CA GLU A 197 21.39 4.50 -8.86
C GLU A 197 20.76 5.81 -9.35
N LEU A 198 20.29 5.88 -10.60
CA LEU A 198 19.52 7.03 -11.08
C LEU A 198 18.27 7.28 -10.23
N ARG A 199 17.53 6.22 -9.88
CA ARG A 199 16.39 6.33 -8.96
C ARG A 199 16.78 6.94 -7.62
N ARG A 200 17.93 6.52 -7.06
CA ARG A 200 18.47 7.06 -5.80
C ARG A 200 18.76 8.56 -5.91
N LEU A 201 19.37 9.01 -7.00
CA LEU A 201 19.68 10.41 -7.25
C LEU A 201 18.42 11.27 -7.40
N VAL A 202 17.40 10.77 -8.09
CA VAL A 202 16.09 11.44 -8.21
C VAL A 202 15.43 11.59 -6.84
N GLU A 203 15.48 10.54 -6.00
CA GLU A 203 14.94 10.58 -4.64
C GLU A 203 15.68 11.60 -3.76
N GLU A 204 17.01 11.67 -3.85
CA GLU A 204 17.83 12.65 -3.13
C GLU A 204 17.52 14.08 -3.53
N GLU A 205 17.33 14.34 -4.81
CA GLU A 205 17.00 15.66 -5.32
C GLU A 205 15.60 16.10 -4.88
N ILE A 206 14.61 15.20 -4.94
CA ILE A 206 13.26 15.45 -4.43
C ILE A 206 13.31 15.77 -2.94
N ARG A 207 14.08 14.99 -2.17
CA ARG A 207 14.29 15.25 -0.74
C ARG A 207 14.92 16.61 -0.50
N ARG A 208 15.97 16.98 -1.24
CA ARG A 208 16.64 18.28 -1.13
C ARG A 208 15.66 19.43 -1.35
N ARG A 209 14.84 19.37 -2.40
CA ARG A 209 13.85 20.42 -2.72
C ARG A 209 12.74 20.52 -1.70
N LEU A 210 12.26 19.39 -1.19
CA LEU A 210 11.23 19.39 -0.16
C LEU A 210 11.74 19.90 1.20
N VAL A 211 13.00 19.63 1.52
CA VAL A 211 13.67 20.22 2.69
C VAL A 211 13.81 21.72 2.52
N ALA A 212 14.17 22.20 1.32
CA ALA A 212 14.25 23.62 1.02
C ALA A 212 12.87 24.33 1.09
N ASP A 213 11.80 23.67 0.66
CA ASP A 213 10.43 24.22 0.66
C ASP A 213 9.79 24.22 2.07
N ARG A 214 9.97 23.16 2.85
CA ARG A 214 9.19 22.92 4.10
C ARG A 214 10.01 22.87 5.37
N GLY A 215 11.34 22.95 5.27
CA GLY A 215 12.26 22.73 6.37
C GLY A 215 12.43 21.25 6.73
N VAL A 216 13.53 20.96 7.44
CA VAL A 216 13.95 19.61 7.81
C VAL A 216 12.92 18.89 8.69
N GLU A 217 12.25 19.62 9.58
CA GLU A 217 11.27 19.08 10.55
C GLU A 217 9.95 18.61 9.90
N ALA A 218 9.44 19.32 8.89
CA ALA A 218 8.23 18.92 8.16
C ALA A 218 8.49 17.72 7.22
N MET A 219 9.73 17.60 6.73
CA MET A 219 10.17 16.51 5.86
C MET A 219 10.34 15.17 6.60
N ALA A 220 10.85 15.19 7.84
CA ALA A 220 10.98 14.01 8.69
C ALA A 220 9.63 13.28 8.96
N ARG A 221 8.51 14.02 8.91
CA ARG A 221 7.16 13.46 9.03
C ARG A 221 6.66 12.76 7.75
N THR A 222 7.20 13.13 6.59
CA THR A 222 6.68 12.77 5.26
C THR A 222 7.53 11.70 4.54
N LEU A 223 8.82 11.60 4.88
CA LEU A 223 9.82 10.67 4.29
C LEU A 223 9.87 9.28 4.93
N ARG A 224 8.96 8.98 5.84
CA ARG A 224 8.98 7.70 6.56
C ARG A 224 8.65 6.61 5.57
N LYS A 225 9.56 5.63 5.39
CA LYS A 225 9.23 4.38 4.72
C LYS A 225 7.91 3.88 5.32
N PRO A 226 6.83 3.79 4.53
CA PRO A 226 5.57 3.33 5.07
C PRO A 226 5.82 1.97 5.72
N LEU A 227 5.21 1.74 6.88
CA LEU A 227 5.22 0.41 7.47
C LEU A 227 4.73 -0.58 6.40
N PRO A 228 5.16 -1.85 6.40
CA PRO A 228 4.68 -2.82 5.42
C PRO A 228 3.16 -2.83 5.29
N GLU A 229 2.44 -2.59 6.40
CA GLU A 229 0.97 -2.51 6.44
C GLU A 229 0.35 -1.24 5.82
N ASP A 230 1.16 -0.21 5.55
CA ASP A 230 0.78 1.07 4.95
C ASP A 230 1.26 1.22 3.49
N VAL A 231 1.99 0.22 2.96
CA VAL A 231 2.40 0.17 1.55
C VAL A 231 1.16 0.14 0.65
N ASP A 232 1.16 1.00 -0.35
CA ASP A 232 0.07 1.10 -1.33
C ASP A 232 0.11 -0.10 -2.29
N PHE A 233 -0.96 -0.88 -2.33
CA PHE A 233 -1.09 -2.08 -3.17
C PHE A 233 -0.92 -1.80 -4.66
N MET A 234 -1.27 -0.60 -5.12
CA MET A 234 -1.16 -0.21 -6.53
C MET A 234 0.29 0.08 -6.95
N HIS A 235 1.17 0.36 -5.98
CA HIS A 235 2.55 0.82 -6.25
C HIS A 235 3.62 -0.07 -5.60
N ALA A 236 3.22 -1.16 -4.95
CA ALA A 236 4.14 -2.07 -4.28
C ALA A 236 5.06 -2.75 -5.29
N SER A 237 6.37 -2.64 -5.06
CA SER A 237 7.37 -3.41 -5.80
C SER A 237 7.22 -4.92 -5.53
N ARG A 238 7.84 -5.75 -6.38
CA ARG A 238 7.83 -7.22 -6.21
C ARG A 238 8.33 -7.65 -4.83
N GLU A 239 9.37 -7.00 -4.30
CA GLU A 239 9.91 -7.26 -2.97
C GLU A 239 8.94 -6.86 -1.85
N GLU A 240 8.29 -5.70 -1.99
CA GLU A 240 7.28 -5.22 -1.03
C GLU A 240 6.04 -6.11 -1.03
N MET A 241 5.62 -6.62 -2.19
CA MET A 241 4.54 -7.60 -2.31
C MET A 241 4.86 -8.92 -1.61
N LEU A 242 6.10 -9.41 -1.73
CA LEU A 242 6.55 -10.60 -0.99
C LEU A 242 6.60 -10.35 0.52
N ALA A 243 7.03 -9.16 0.94
CA ALA A 243 7.03 -8.77 2.35
C ALA A 243 5.59 -8.67 2.92
N LEU A 244 4.68 -8.10 2.14
CA LEU A 244 3.25 -8.03 2.42
C LEU A 244 2.64 -9.44 2.55
N GLN A 245 2.93 -10.35 1.61
CA GLN A 245 2.48 -11.74 1.65
C GLN A 245 2.95 -12.47 2.91
N LYS A 246 4.22 -12.30 3.31
CA LYS A 246 4.74 -12.85 4.57
C LYS A 246 4.02 -12.27 5.80
N ALA A 247 3.55 -11.02 5.71
CA ALA A 247 2.78 -10.39 6.78
C ALA A 247 1.32 -10.90 6.86
N ILE A 248 0.74 -11.45 5.79
CA ILE A 248 -0.65 -11.94 5.77
C ILE A 248 -0.87 -13.01 6.85
N GLN A 249 -0.05 -14.07 6.91
CA GLN A 249 -0.31 -15.21 7.80
C GLN A 249 -0.44 -14.88 9.30
N PRO A 250 0.48 -14.12 9.93
CA PRO A 250 0.32 -13.77 11.34
C PRO A 250 -0.88 -12.83 11.59
N LEU A 251 -1.17 -11.94 10.64
CA LEU A 251 -2.28 -11.00 10.73
C LEU A 251 -3.63 -11.70 10.60
N THR A 252 -3.78 -12.62 9.64
CA THR A 252 -5.01 -13.40 9.48
C THR A 252 -5.29 -14.25 10.72
N ARG A 253 -4.27 -14.84 11.35
CA ARG A 253 -4.44 -15.56 12.64
C ARG A 253 -4.92 -14.65 13.76
N LEU A 254 -4.32 -13.48 13.90
CA LEU A 254 -4.66 -12.50 14.95
C LEU A 254 -6.08 -11.95 14.75
N LEU A 255 -6.46 -11.62 13.51
CA LEU A 255 -7.80 -11.20 13.16
C LEU A 255 -8.80 -12.33 13.38
N ALA A 256 -8.54 -13.53 12.87
CA ALA A 256 -9.37 -14.71 13.12
C ALA A 256 -9.62 -14.95 14.61
N ALA A 257 -8.59 -14.87 15.45
CA ALA A 257 -8.72 -15.00 16.89
C ALA A 257 -9.61 -13.90 17.50
N ARG A 258 -9.42 -12.63 17.09
CA ARG A 258 -10.28 -11.51 17.51
C ARG A 258 -11.73 -11.70 17.08
N LEU A 259 -11.96 -12.15 15.84
CA LEU A 259 -13.30 -12.42 15.31
C LEU A 259 -13.99 -13.55 16.10
N ALA A 260 -13.29 -14.64 16.34
CA ALA A 260 -13.79 -15.77 17.13
C ALA A 260 -14.11 -15.35 18.57
N GLN A 261 -13.23 -14.58 19.22
CA GLN A 261 -13.44 -14.07 20.57
C GLN A 261 -14.62 -13.10 20.65
N ARG A 262 -14.80 -12.22 19.66
CA ARG A 262 -15.92 -11.28 19.61
C ARG A 262 -17.27 -11.97 19.37
N ARG A 263 -17.31 -12.99 18.49
CA ARG A 263 -18.51 -13.84 18.33
C ARG A 263 -18.92 -14.53 19.62
N ARG A 264 -17.94 -15.02 20.40
CA ARG A 264 -18.19 -15.53 21.76
C ARG A 264 -18.70 -14.44 22.69
N ARG A 265 -18.20 -13.20 22.54
CA ARG A 265 -18.57 -12.04 23.37
C ARG A 265 -19.97 -11.49 23.17
N ARG A 266 -20.64 -11.75 22.03
CA ARG A 266 -22.10 -11.52 21.85
C ARG A 266 -22.88 -12.50 22.75
N HIS A 267 -22.84 -12.25 24.05
CA HIS A 267 -23.31 -13.14 25.10
C HIS A 267 -24.80 -12.99 25.36
N ARG A 268 -25.49 -14.11 25.09
CA ARG A 268 -26.79 -14.61 25.57
C ARG A 268 -27.73 -14.80 24.39
N GLY A 269 -27.76 -16.03 23.88
CA GLY A 269 -28.92 -16.49 23.12
C GLY A 269 -30.17 -16.44 24.01
N HIS A 270 -31.35 -16.70 23.46
CA HIS A 270 -32.59 -16.65 24.23
C HIS A 270 -32.52 -17.47 25.53
N LEU A 271 -33.18 -16.96 26.58
CA LEU A 271 -33.33 -17.66 27.84
C LEU A 271 -33.91 -19.06 27.57
N ASP A 272 -33.20 -20.09 28.00
CA ASP A 272 -33.70 -21.46 27.93
C ASP A 272 -34.63 -21.68 29.12
N PHE A 273 -35.92 -21.39 28.94
CA PHE A 273 -36.91 -21.50 30.01
C PHE A 273 -36.93 -22.89 30.63
N ARG A 274 -36.89 -23.97 29.81
CA ARG A 274 -36.90 -25.35 30.32
C ARG A 274 -35.67 -25.65 31.16
N ARG A 275 -34.49 -25.27 30.68
CA ARG A 275 -33.23 -25.54 31.40
C ARG A 275 -33.09 -24.68 32.65
N THR A 276 -33.61 -23.46 32.61
CA THR A 276 -33.66 -22.53 33.74
C THR A 276 -34.61 -23.03 34.82
N VAL A 277 -35.84 -23.42 34.47
CA VAL A 277 -36.83 -23.96 35.42
C VAL A 277 -36.35 -25.29 36.02
N ARG A 278 -35.76 -26.18 35.21
CA ARG A 278 -35.19 -27.43 35.74
C ARG A 278 -34.03 -27.20 36.70
N ALA A 279 -33.19 -26.18 36.45
CA ALA A 279 -32.11 -25.80 37.35
C ALA A 279 -32.61 -25.10 38.62
N SER A 280 -33.72 -24.35 38.54
CA SER A 280 -34.31 -23.65 39.68
C SER A 280 -35.03 -24.58 40.67
N MET A 281 -35.31 -25.83 40.29
CA MET A 281 -35.87 -26.85 41.20
C MET A 281 -34.97 -27.08 42.43
N ASN A 282 -33.64 -26.99 42.28
CA ASN A 282 -32.71 -27.11 43.41
C ASN A 282 -32.74 -25.90 44.36
N TYR A 283 -33.31 -24.77 43.91
CA TYR A 283 -33.43 -23.52 44.65
C TYR A 283 -34.89 -23.24 45.07
N GLY A 284 -35.70 -24.29 45.24
CA GLY A 284 -37.10 -24.14 45.67
C GLY A 284 -38.01 -23.49 44.61
N GLY A 285 -37.63 -23.58 43.33
CA GLY A 285 -38.40 -23.04 42.20
C GLY A 285 -38.02 -21.62 41.79
N VAL A 286 -37.19 -20.91 42.57
CA VAL A 286 -36.77 -19.54 42.26
C VAL A 286 -35.66 -19.54 41.20
N PRO A 287 -35.86 -18.92 40.02
CA PRO A 287 -34.88 -18.92 38.93
C PRO A 287 -33.73 -17.92 39.20
N ALA A 288 -32.93 -18.20 40.23
CA ALA A 288 -31.77 -17.39 40.60
C ALA A 288 -30.62 -17.46 39.56
N GLU A 289 -30.50 -18.58 38.84
CA GLU A 289 -29.50 -18.79 37.79
C GLU A 289 -30.14 -19.00 36.40
N PRO A 290 -30.43 -17.93 35.65
CA PRO A 290 -30.94 -18.05 34.28
C PRO A 290 -29.94 -18.78 33.37
N LYS A 291 -30.39 -19.87 32.72
CA LYS A 291 -29.62 -20.62 31.72
C LYS A 291 -30.02 -20.16 30.33
N PHE A 292 -29.06 -19.75 29.53
CA PHE A 292 -29.28 -19.27 28.17
C PHE A 292 -28.91 -20.34 27.14
N ARG A 293 -29.62 -20.41 26.02
CA ARG A 293 -29.18 -21.21 24.89
C ARG A 293 -27.85 -20.64 24.38
N ARG A 294 -26.88 -21.52 24.11
CA ARG A 294 -25.64 -21.11 23.44
C ARG A 294 -26.03 -20.68 22.03
N PRO A 295 -25.84 -19.41 21.64
CA PRO A 295 -26.05 -19.04 20.25
C PRO A 295 -25.01 -19.80 19.42
N HIS A 296 -25.45 -20.41 18.32
CA HIS A 296 -24.57 -20.82 17.23
C HIS A 296 -24.67 -19.73 16.15
N PRO A 297 -23.91 -18.62 16.26
CA PRO A 297 -23.84 -17.67 15.16
C PRO A 297 -23.26 -18.41 13.96
N SER A 298 -24.06 -18.55 12.90
CA SER A 298 -23.60 -19.12 11.64
C SER A 298 -22.47 -18.24 11.11
N LYS A 299 -21.38 -18.86 10.64
CA LYS A 299 -20.35 -18.13 9.90
C LYS A 299 -21.01 -17.50 8.65
N PRO A 300 -20.65 -16.27 8.25
CA PRO A 300 -21.15 -15.69 7.02
C PRO A 300 -20.53 -16.37 5.80
N GLU A 301 -21.22 -16.28 4.67
CA GLU A 301 -20.71 -16.65 3.35
C GLU A 301 -20.18 -15.39 2.66
N ILE A 302 -19.04 -15.49 1.98
CA ILE A 302 -18.45 -14.37 1.22
C ILE A 302 -18.45 -14.72 -0.25
N MET A 303 -18.88 -13.75 -1.07
CA MET A 303 -18.70 -13.72 -2.52
C MET A 303 -17.87 -12.49 -2.87
N VAL A 304 -16.70 -12.68 -3.47
CA VAL A 304 -15.82 -11.59 -3.91
C VAL A 304 -15.89 -11.46 -5.42
N VAL A 305 -16.17 -10.28 -5.96
CA VAL A 305 -16.13 -10.00 -7.40
C VAL A 305 -15.05 -8.96 -7.63
N ALA A 306 -13.98 -9.33 -8.34
CA ALA A 306 -12.75 -8.54 -8.38
C ALA A 306 -12.34 -8.15 -9.79
N ASP A 307 -12.12 -6.86 -10.00
CA ASP A 307 -11.48 -6.33 -11.21
C ASP A 307 -9.99 -6.67 -11.18
N ILE A 308 -9.49 -7.36 -12.21
CA ILE A 308 -8.06 -7.64 -12.38
C ILE A 308 -7.48 -6.97 -13.62
N SER A 309 -8.23 -6.06 -14.25
CA SER A 309 -7.77 -5.29 -15.39
C SER A 309 -6.73 -4.24 -15.00
N GLY A 310 -5.81 -3.94 -15.92
CA GLY A 310 -4.86 -2.83 -15.83
C GLY A 310 -4.16 -2.66 -14.46
N SER A 311 -4.25 -1.45 -13.92
CA SER A 311 -3.50 -1.03 -12.72
C SER A 311 -4.00 -1.63 -11.40
N VAL A 312 -5.25 -2.13 -11.34
CA VAL A 312 -5.88 -2.64 -10.10
C VAL A 312 -5.59 -4.11 -9.81
N ALA A 313 -4.95 -4.83 -10.74
CA ALA A 313 -4.66 -6.24 -10.63
C ALA A 313 -3.90 -6.63 -9.35
N SER A 314 -2.91 -5.84 -8.94
CA SER A 314 -2.11 -6.09 -7.73
C SER A 314 -2.97 -6.05 -6.45
N PHE A 315 -3.90 -5.11 -6.38
CA PHE A 315 -4.84 -4.98 -5.27
C PHE A 315 -5.80 -6.16 -5.20
N ALA A 316 -6.40 -6.54 -6.33
CA ALA A 316 -7.32 -7.66 -6.40
C ALA A 316 -6.64 -8.99 -6.01
N ARG A 317 -5.44 -9.25 -6.55
CA ARG A 317 -4.62 -10.42 -6.20
C ARG A 317 -4.37 -10.51 -4.70
N PHE A 318 -3.89 -9.42 -4.11
CA PHE A 318 -3.59 -9.38 -2.68
C PHE A 318 -4.83 -9.60 -1.82
N THR A 319 -5.93 -8.93 -2.15
CA THR A 319 -7.17 -9.01 -1.38
C THR A 319 -7.80 -10.40 -1.47
N LEU A 320 -7.80 -11.03 -2.65
CA LEU A 320 -8.25 -12.40 -2.84
C LEU A 320 -7.41 -13.38 -2.01
N GLN A 321 -6.09 -13.26 -2.05
CA GLN A 321 -5.19 -14.06 -1.22
C GLN A 321 -5.49 -13.89 0.28
N PHE A 322 -5.71 -12.66 0.72
CA PHE A 322 -6.04 -12.36 2.11
C PHE A 322 -7.39 -12.97 2.54
N VAL A 323 -8.43 -12.83 1.72
CA VAL A 323 -9.77 -13.37 2.01
C VAL A 323 -9.73 -14.90 2.05
N HIS A 324 -9.03 -15.55 1.10
CA HIS A 324 -8.87 -17.00 1.07
C HIS A 324 -8.01 -17.53 2.22
N ALA A 325 -6.95 -16.81 2.62
CA ALA A 325 -6.20 -17.14 3.85
C ALA A 325 -7.08 -17.09 5.11
N MET A 326 -8.17 -16.32 5.07
CA MET A 326 -9.18 -16.20 6.13
C MET A 326 -10.37 -17.15 5.95
N ALA A 327 -10.39 -18.02 4.92
CA ALA A 327 -11.55 -18.85 4.56
C ALA A 327 -12.11 -19.66 5.73
N SER A 328 -11.26 -20.13 6.65
CA SER A 328 -11.66 -20.86 7.86
C SER A 328 -12.66 -20.11 8.77
N GLN A 329 -12.72 -18.78 8.68
CA GLN A 329 -13.62 -17.94 9.49
C GLN A 329 -15.02 -17.78 8.89
N PHE A 330 -15.17 -18.17 7.63
CA PHE A 330 -16.39 -18.14 6.83
C PHE A 330 -16.93 -19.56 6.65
N SER A 331 -18.22 -19.70 6.31
CA SER A 331 -18.79 -21.01 5.97
C SER A 331 -18.49 -21.39 4.53
N ARG A 332 -18.36 -20.39 3.66
CA ARG A 332 -18.05 -20.52 2.23
C ARG A 332 -17.40 -19.22 1.76
N VAL A 333 -16.35 -19.34 0.96
CA VAL A 333 -15.73 -18.21 0.24
C VAL A 333 -15.75 -18.58 -1.23
N ARG A 334 -16.34 -17.71 -2.06
CA ARG A 334 -16.30 -17.82 -3.52
C ARG A 334 -15.75 -16.52 -4.09
N SER A 335 -15.02 -16.63 -5.18
CA SER A 335 -14.34 -15.49 -5.81
C SER A 335 -14.48 -15.56 -7.31
N TRP A 336 -14.85 -14.43 -7.90
CA TRP A 336 -14.91 -14.19 -9.33
C TRP A 336 -13.94 -13.08 -9.67
N VAL A 337 -13.28 -13.20 -10.82
CA VAL A 337 -12.43 -12.15 -11.37
C VAL A 337 -12.95 -11.75 -12.73
N PHE A 338 -12.75 -10.49 -13.11
CA PHE A 338 -13.12 -10.02 -14.44
C PHE A 338 -12.06 -9.10 -15.07
N ILE A 339 -11.96 -9.21 -16.40
CA ILE A 339 -11.24 -8.30 -17.31
C ILE A 339 -12.22 -7.93 -18.43
N ASP A 340 -12.33 -8.79 -19.45
CA ASP A 340 -13.31 -8.70 -20.55
C ASP A 340 -14.53 -9.62 -20.34
N GLY A 341 -14.37 -10.62 -19.47
CA GLY A 341 -15.41 -11.55 -19.03
C GLY A 341 -15.28 -11.84 -17.54
N ILE A 342 -16.30 -12.47 -16.95
CA ILE A 342 -16.28 -12.84 -15.53
C ILE A 342 -16.21 -14.35 -15.36
N ASP A 343 -15.22 -14.80 -14.59
CA ASP A 343 -14.97 -16.22 -14.32
C ASP A 343 -14.83 -16.50 -12.83
N GLU A 344 -15.39 -17.64 -12.41
CA GLU A 344 -15.25 -18.11 -11.03
C GLU A 344 -13.89 -18.77 -10.83
N VAL A 345 -13.09 -18.20 -9.93
CA VAL A 345 -11.73 -18.66 -9.64
C VAL A 345 -11.59 -19.39 -8.31
N THR A 346 -12.69 -19.62 -7.60
CA THR A 346 -12.71 -20.25 -6.26
C THR A 346 -11.82 -21.50 -6.16
N LYS A 347 -11.88 -22.40 -7.14
CA LYS A 347 -11.12 -23.67 -7.15
C LYS A 347 -9.61 -23.50 -7.28
N PHE A 348 -9.14 -22.42 -7.90
CA PHE A 348 -7.70 -22.18 -8.03
C PHE A 348 -7.06 -21.76 -6.70
N PHE A 349 -7.86 -21.31 -5.75
CA PHE A 349 -7.42 -21.01 -4.38
C PHE A 349 -7.53 -22.24 -3.46
N GLU A 350 -8.19 -23.32 -3.89
CA GLU A 350 -8.32 -24.58 -3.16
C GLU A 350 -7.18 -25.55 -3.55
N GLY A 351 -5.98 -25.37 -2.96
CA GLY A 351 -4.95 -26.43 -2.95
C GLY A 351 -3.60 -26.15 -3.61
N THR A 352 -3.23 -24.89 -3.91
CA THR A 352 -1.91 -24.57 -4.48
C THR A 352 -1.23 -23.41 -3.74
N ASP A 353 0.08 -23.54 -3.48
CA ASP A 353 0.93 -22.55 -2.80
C ASP A 353 1.35 -21.35 -3.68
N ASP A 354 0.88 -21.26 -4.94
CA ASP A 354 1.17 -20.10 -5.79
C ASP A 354 -0.09 -19.51 -6.47
N ILE A 355 -0.69 -18.56 -5.75
CA ILE A 355 -1.84 -17.75 -6.18
C ILE A 355 -1.50 -16.88 -7.39
N THR A 356 -0.23 -16.55 -7.56
CA THR A 356 0.26 -15.75 -8.68
C THR A 356 0.04 -16.51 -9.99
N GLU A 357 0.31 -17.82 -9.99
CA GLU A 357 0.17 -18.68 -11.18
C GLU A 357 -1.31 -18.85 -11.59
N ALA A 358 -2.23 -18.93 -10.61
CA ALA A 358 -3.66 -19.02 -10.87
C ALA A 358 -4.20 -17.79 -11.61
N VAL A 359 -3.84 -16.59 -11.13
CA VAL A 359 -4.27 -15.34 -11.77
C VAL A 359 -3.53 -15.13 -13.08
N HIS A 360 -2.27 -15.56 -13.20
CA HIS A 360 -1.55 -15.55 -14.49
C HIS A 360 -2.21 -16.49 -15.51
N LYS A 361 -2.65 -17.69 -15.13
CA LYS A 361 -3.36 -18.62 -16.03
C LYS A 361 -4.66 -18.02 -16.55
N VAL A 362 -5.45 -17.38 -15.68
CA VAL A 362 -6.67 -16.68 -16.09
C VAL A 362 -6.35 -15.53 -17.05
N ASN A 363 -5.30 -14.73 -16.76
CA ASN A 363 -4.87 -13.66 -17.66
C ASN A 363 -4.39 -14.19 -19.03
N THR A 364 -3.62 -15.29 -19.05
CA THR A 364 -3.09 -15.87 -20.29
C THR A 364 -4.15 -16.57 -21.13
N GLU A 365 -5.17 -17.17 -20.52
CA GLU A 365 -6.33 -17.72 -21.24
C GLU A 365 -7.24 -16.59 -21.77
N ALA A 366 -7.32 -15.46 -21.07
CA ALA A 366 -8.09 -14.28 -21.47
C ALA A 366 -7.42 -13.44 -22.58
N ASP A 367 -6.09 -13.34 -22.62
CA ASP A 367 -5.31 -12.63 -23.67
C ASP A 367 -5.55 -13.18 -25.10
N VAL A 368 -6.19 -14.36 -25.24
CA VAL A 368 -6.55 -14.95 -26.54
C VAL A 368 -7.84 -14.33 -27.12
N VAL A 369 -8.60 -13.56 -26.32
CA VAL A 369 -9.92 -13.03 -26.69
C VAL A 369 -9.97 -11.51 -26.48
N TRP A 370 -9.58 -10.77 -27.53
CA TRP A 370 -9.60 -9.31 -27.72
C TRP A 370 -8.43 -8.49 -27.12
N VAL A 371 -8.03 -7.45 -27.88
CA VAL A 371 -6.73 -6.75 -27.81
C VAL A 371 -6.80 -5.43 -27.01
N ASP A 372 -7.94 -5.10 -26.39
CA ASP A 372 -8.18 -3.72 -25.94
C ASP A 372 -8.31 -3.52 -24.41
N GLY A 373 -8.37 -4.56 -23.55
CA GLY A 373 -8.07 -4.49 -22.11
C GLY A 373 -8.79 -3.43 -21.25
N HIS A 374 -9.95 -2.93 -21.66
CA HIS A 374 -10.73 -1.91 -20.95
C HIS A 374 -11.85 -2.54 -20.11
N SER A 375 -11.92 -2.19 -18.82
CA SER A 375 -12.89 -2.71 -17.86
C SER A 375 -14.33 -2.27 -18.21
N ASP A 376 -15.21 -3.22 -18.51
CA ASP A 376 -16.67 -3.01 -18.60
C ASP A 376 -17.35 -3.63 -17.36
N TYR A 377 -17.47 -2.82 -16.31
CA TYR A 377 -18.13 -3.22 -15.06
C TYR A 377 -19.60 -3.58 -15.31
N GLY A 378 -20.26 -2.86 -16.23
CA GLY A 378 -21.65 -3.10 -16.57
C GLY A 378 -21.87 -4.51 -17.11
N HIS A 379 -21.08 -4.93 -18.09
CA HIS A 379 -21.16 -6.27 -18.65
C HIS A 379 -20.85 -7.34 -17.62
N ALA A 380 -19.73 -7.20 -16.88
CA ALA A 380 -19.32 -8.15 -15.85
C ALA A 380 -20.40 -8.36 -14.78
N PHE A 381 -21.05 -7.27 -14.34
CA PHE A 381 -22.12 -7.33 -13.35
C PHE A 381 -23.39 -7.98 -13.88
N SER A 382 -23.78 -7.70 -15.13
CA SER A 382 -24.93 -8.37 -15.75
C SER A 382 -24.71 -9.87 -15.87
N VAL A 383 -23.54 -10.30 -16.33
CA VAL A 383 -23.21 -11.74 -16.44
C VAL A 383 -23.16 -12.41 -15.06
N PHE A 384 -22.61 -11.73 -14.06
CA PHE A 384 -22.63 -12.22 -12.68
C PHE A 384 -24.06 -12.40 -12.17
N HIS A 385 -24.92 -11.40 -12.39
CA HIS A 385 -26.32 -11.44 -12.00
C HIS A 385 -27.05 -12.62 -12.64
N ASP A 386 -26.98 -12.74 -13.97
CA ASP A 386 -27.69 -13.76 -14.72
C ASP A 386 -27.32 -15.19 -14.28
N ARG A 387 -26.05 -15.41 -13.93
CA ARG A 387 -25.53 -16.73 -13.56
C ARG A 387 -25.67 -17.05 -12.07
N HIS A 388 -25.52 -16.05 -11.19
CA HIS A 388 -25.27 -16.29 -9.77
C HIS A 388 -26.22 -15.57 -8.80
N GLU A 389 -27.16 -14.76 -9.29
CA GLU A 389 -28.08 -14.03 -8.39
C GLU A 389 -28.84 -14.97 -7.45
N LEU A 390 -29.28 -16.15 -7.94
CA LEU A 390 -30.00 -17.15 -7.15
C LEU A 390 -29.18 -17.72 -5.97
N GLU A 391 -27.86 -17.67 -6.06
CA GLU A 391 -26.94 -18.16 -5.04
C GLU A 391 -26.70 -17.12 -3.93
N VAL A 392 -27.08 -15.87 -4.17
CA VAL A 392 -27.00 -14.78 -3.20
C VAL A 392 -28.19 -14.85 -2.25
N THR A 393 -27.89 -15.01 -0.96
CA THR A 393 -28.87 -15.15 0.12
C THR A 393 -28.58 -14.18 1.27
N GLN A 394 -29.49 -14.14 2.25
CA GLN A 394 -29.34 -13.35 3.48
C GLN A 394 -28.19 -13.82 4.40
N LYS A 395 -27.43 -14.85 4.01
CA LYS A 395 -26.18 -15.27 4.66
C LYS A 395 -24.92 -14.79 3.93
N THR A 396 -25.10 -14.30 2.71
CA THR A 396 -24.02 -13.96 1.77
C THR A 396 -23.70 -12.48 1.89
N SER A 397 -22.43 -12.15 2.09
CA SER A 397 -21.90 -10.80 1.90
C SER A 397 -21.15 -10.74 0.58
N VAL A 398 -21.57 -9.83 -0.31
CA VAL A 398 -20.94 -9.60 -1.62
C VAL A 398 -19.95 -8.45 -1.48
N ILE A 399 -18.72 -8.65 -1.96
CA ILE A 399 -17.65 -7.66 -1.90
C ILE A 399 -17.14 -7.42 -3.32
N PHE A 400 -17.33 -6.20 -3.82
CA PHE A 400 -16.77 -5.74 -5.08
C PHE A 400 -15.39 -5.13 -4.84
N LEU A 401 -14.40 -5.52 -5.66
CA LEU A 401 -13.05 -4.96 -5.64
C LEU A 401 -12.79 -4.28 -6.99
N GLY A 402 -12.43 -3.00 -6.98
CA GLY A 402 -12.15 -2.27 -8.21
C GLY A 402 -12.20 -0.75 -8.03
N ASP A 403 -11.65 -0.02 -8.99
CA ASP A 403 -11.59 1.45 -9.00
C ASP A 403 -12.89 2.12 -9.50
N ALA A 404 -13.82 1.31 -10.05
CA ALA A 404 -15.08 1.74 -10.66
C ALA A 404 -14.89 2.68 -11.86
N ARG A 405 -13.75 2.60 -12.56
CA ARG A 405 -13.54 3.25 -13.85
C ARG A 405 -14.23 2.45 -14.93
N ASN A 406 -15.33 2.98 -15.47
CA ASN A 406 -16.20 2.23 -16.37
C ASN A 406 -16.02 2.61 -17.85
N ASN A 407 -14.98 3.37 -18.22
CA ASN A 407 -14.67 3.75 -19.60
C ASN A 407 -15.89 4.27 -20.42
N TYR A 408 -16.82 4.98 -19.76
CA TYR A 408 -18.08 5.49 -20.32
C TYR A 408 -19.11 4.43 -20.78
N HIS A 409 -18.93 3.17 -20.40
CA HIS A 409 -19.95 2.12 -20.58
C HIS A 409 -21.15 2.33 -19.63
N ALA A 410 -22.24 1.59 -19.88
CA ALA A 410 -23.42 1.62 -19.03
C ALA A 410 -23.06 1.08 -17.63
N SER A 411 -23.48 1.78 -16.56
CA SER A 411 -23.11 1.37 -15.20
C SER A 411 -23.75 0.06 -14.76
N HIS A 412 -24.94 -0.27 -15.27
CA HIS A 412 -25.78 -1.39 -14.83
C HIS A 412 -25.91 -1.49 -13.30
N ASN A 413 -25.99 -0.33 -12.64
CA ASN A 413 -26.13 -0.23 -11.18
C ASN A 413 -27.38 -0.94 -10.62
N TRP A 414 -28.37 -1.25 -11.47
CA TRP A 414 -29.53 -2.08 -11.14
C TRP A 414 -29.13 -3.49 -10.64
N VAL A 415 -27.98 -4.02 -11.07
CA VAL A 415 -27.45 -5.30 -10.57
C VAL A 415 -27.16 -5.20 -9.08
N LEU A 416 -26.43 -4.16 -8.66
CA LEU A 416 -26.11 -3.93 -7.26
C LEU A 416 -27.40 -3.67 -6.47
N GLN A 417 -28.36 -2.96 -7.05
CA GLN A 417 -29.68 -2.76 -6.43
C GLN A 417 -30.41 -4.09 -6.18
N SER A 418 -30.35 -5.05 -7.11
CA SER A 418 -30.94 -6.38 -6.89
C SER A 418 -30.20 -7.15 -5.81
N LEU A 419 -28.86 -7.16 -5.87
CA LEU A 419 -28.00 -7.82 -4.89
C LEU A 419 -28.22 -7.27 -3.49
N GLN A 420 -28.38 -5.95 -3.32
CA GLN A 420 -28.64 -5.29 -2.04
C GLN A 420 -29.91 -5.83 -1.35
N LYS A 421 -30.96 -6.18 -2.12
CA LYS A 421 -32.21 -6.72 -1.56
C LYS A 421 -32.07 -8.17 -1.09
N ARG A 422 -31.08 -8.91 -1.60
CA ARG A 422 -30.93 -10.35 -1.41
C ARG A 422 -29.79 -10.75 -0.49
N ALA A 423 -28.66 -10.05 -0.62
CA ALA A 423 -27.47 -10.24 0.18
C ALA A 423 -27.71 -9.76 1.60
N ARG A 424 -26.90 -10.29 2.53
CA ARG A 424 -26.81 -9.75 3.88
C ARG A 424 -26.22 -8.35 3.86
N HIS A 425 -25.14 -8.18 3.09
CA HIS A 425 -24.45 -6.92 2.87
C HIS A 425 -23.81 -6.89 1.48
N VAL A 426 -23.75 -5.71 0.87
CA VAL A 426 -23.02 -5.40 -0.36
C VAL A 426 -21.99 -4.32 -0.05
N TYR A 427 -20.72 -4.65 -0.22
CA TYR A 427 -19.60 -3.73 0.04
C TYR A 427 -18.77 -3.50 -1.21
N TRP A 428 -18.14 -2.33 -1.29
CA TRP A 428 -17.17 -2.01 -2.33
C TRP A 428 -15.85 -1.57 -1.72
N LEU A 429 -14.75 -2.17 -2.17
CA LEU A 429 -13.39 -1.77 -1.83
C LEU A 429 -12.72 -1.13 -3.05
N ASN A 430 -12.42 0.16 -2.93
CA ASN A 430 -11.77 0.92 -3.99
C ASN A 430 -10.29 1.17 -3.65
N PRO A 431 -9.34 0.76 -4.51
CA PRO A 431 -7.91 0.98 -4.30
C PRO A 431 -7.45 2.40 -4.63
N GLU A 432 -8.29 3.24 -5.21
CA GLU A 432 -8.00 4.66 -5.40
C GLU A 432 -8.33 5.49 -4.14
N PRO A 433 -7.57 6.57 -3.86
CA PRO A 433 -7.90 7.49 -2.78
C PRO A 433 -9.25 8.15 -3.01
N ARG A 434 -10.01 8.42 -1.93
CA ARG A 434 -11.33 9.08 -2.00
C ARG A 434 -11.35 10.39 -2.80
N GLY A 435 -10.25 11.13 -2.80
CA GLY A 435 -10.15 12.39 -3.57
C GLY A 435 -10.19 12.19 -5.10
N TYR A 436 -9.98 10.97 -5.60
CA TYR A 436 -10.03 10.62 -7.02
C TYR A 436 -11.33 9.92 -7.42
N TRP A 437 -12.19 9.62 -6.45
CA TRP A 437 -13.50 9.04 -6.72
C TRP A 437 -14.34 10.02 -7.55
N ASP A 438 -15.03 9.50 -8.56
CA ASP A 438 -15.81 10.28 -9.52
C ASP A 438 -14.98 11.28 -10.35
N THR A 439 -13.66 11.05 -10.46
CA THR A 439 -12.80 11.79 -11.39
C THR A 439 -12.55 11.01 -12.67
N GLY A 440 -12.53 11.71 -13.81
CA GLY A 440 -12.40 11.09 -15.12
C GLY A 440 -13.65 10.26 -15.47
N ASP A 441 -13.46 8.96 -15.60
CA ASP A 441 -14.48 7.96 -15.95
C ASP A 441 -14.90 7.08 -14.75
N SER A 442 -14.42 7.39 -13.55
CA SER A 442 -14.89 6.73 -12.32
C SER A 442 -16.34 7.11 -12.05
N ILE A 443 -17.19 6.11 -11.74
CA ILE A 443 -18.62 6.28 -11.46
C ILE A 443 -19.03 5.66 -10.11
N ILE A 444 -18.09 5.62 -9.16
CA ILE A 444 -18.29 4.96 -7.87
C ILE A 444 -19.50 5.49 -7.10
N SER A 445 -19.84 6.78 -7.23
CA SER A 445 -21.03 7.36 -6.61
C SER A 445 -22.35 6.75 -7.10
N GLU A 446 -22.40 6.19 -8.32
CA GLU A 446 -23.57 5.47 -8.80
C GLU A 446 -23.72 4.11 -8.11
N TYR A 447 -22.61 3.37 -7.96
CA TYR A 447 -22.60 2.09 -7.27
C TYR A 447 -22.80 2.23 -5.77
N ALA A 448 -22.26 3.29 -5.17
CA ALA A 448 -22.33 3.57 -3.73
C ALA A 448 -23.77 3.64 -3.21
N LYS A 449 -24.73 4.09 -4.02
CA LYS A 449 -26.17 4.16 -3.66
C LYS A 449 -26.77 2.81 -3.29
N TYR A 450 -26.21 1.73 -3.83
CA TYR A 450 -26.69 0.36 -3.67
C TYR A 450 -25.74 -0.51 -2.84
N CYS A 451 -24.70 0.09 -2.26
CA CYS A 451 -23.80 -0.57 -1.32
C CYS A 451 -24.15 -0.18 0.12
N ASP A 452 -24.01 -1.12 1.05
CA ASP A 452 -24.08 -0.83 2.49
C ASP A 452 -22.85 -0.03 2.97
N GLY A 453 -21.75 -0.09 2.22
CA GLY A 453 -20.57 0.72 2.47
C GLY A 453 -19.54 0.66 1.34
N VAL A 454 -18.92 1.81 1.07
CA VAL A 454 -17.80 1.95 0.14
C VAL A 454 -16.56 2.40 0.91
N PHE A 455 -15.49 1.61 0.81
CA PHE A 455 -14.28 1.80 1.59
C PHE A 455 -13.08 2.05 0.68
N GLU A 456 -12.28 3.04 1.04
CA GLU A 456 -10.93 3.20 0.50
C GLU A 456 -10.05 2.10 1.09
N CYS A 457 -9.43 1.29 0.21
CA CYS A 457 -8.63 0.15 0.59
C CYS A 457 -7.35 0.04 -0.26
N ARG A 458 -6.36 0.84 0.13
CA ARG A 458 -5.07 1.01 -0.53
C ARG A 458 -3.95 0.23 0.12
N ASN A 459 -4.12 -0.16 1.38
CA ASN A 459 -3.10 -0.86 2.14
C ASN A 459 -3.70 -1.88 3.10
N LEU A 460 -2.83 -2.69 3.69
CA LEU A 460 -3.24 -3.80 4.55
C LEU A 460 -3.97 -3.29 5.79
N ARG A 461 -3.54 -2.17 6.39
CA ARG A 461 -4.22 -1.58 7.56
C ARG A 461 -5.68 -1.25 7.26
N GLN A 462 -5.97 -0.70 6.08
CA GLN A 462 -7.34 -0.39 5.66
C GLN A 462 -8.15 -1.68 5.43
N LEU A 463 -7.55 -2.70 4.82
CA LEU A 463 -8.19 -4.00 4.64
C LEU A 463 -8.51 -4.67 5.99
N GLU A 464 -7.61 -4.61 6.97
CA GLU A 464 -7.85 -5.13 8.32
C GLU A 464 -9.03 -4.45 9.01
N ARG A 465 -9.13 -3.11 8.89
CA ARG A 465 -10.25 -2.34 9.44
C ARG A 465 -11.57 -2.76 8.81
N PHE A 466 -11.60 -2.93 7.48
CA PHE A 466 -12.80 -3.39 6.78
C PHE A 466 -13.25 -4.79 7.21
N VAL A 467 -12.30 -5.72 7.36
CA VAL A 467 -12.58 -7.10 7.81
C VAL A 467 -13.14 -7.11 9.23
N ALA A 468 -12.66 -6.23 10.10
CA ALA A 468 -13.24 -6.04 11.42
C ALA A 468 -14.70 -5.58 11.34
N THR A 469 -15.03 -4.65 10.43
CA THR A 469 -16.40 -4.17 10.19
C THR A 469 -17.35 -5.27 9.70
N ILE A 470 -16.96 -6.08 8.69
CA ILE A 470 -17.80 -7.19 8.18
C ILE A 470 -18.15 -8.17 9.31
N ALA A 471 -17.23 -8.40 10.22
CA ALA A 471 -17.45 -9.35 11.29
C ALA A 471 -18.29 -8.79 12.46
N GLU A 472 -18.45 -7.47 12.55
CA GLU A 472 -19.32 -6.79 13.50
C GLU A 472 -20.79 -6.76 13.01
N ALA A 473 -20.99 -6.56 11.71
CA ALA A 473 -22.29 -6.57 11.05
C ALA A 473 -22.95 -7.96 11.15
#